data_AF-A0AAQ0KKF3-F1
#
_entry.id   AF-A0AAQ0KKF3-F1
#
_cell.length_a   1.000
_cell.length_b   1.000
_cell.length_c   1.000
_cell.angle_alpha   90.00
_cell.angle_beta   90.00
_cell.angle_gamma   90.00
#
_symmetry.space_group_name_H-M   'P 1'
#
loop_
_entity.id
_entity.type
_entity.pdbx_description
1 polymer ?
#
loop_
_entity_poly.entity_id
_entity_poly.type
_entity_poly.pdbx_seq_one_letter_code
_entity_poly.pdbx_strand_id
1 'polypeptide(L)'
;ERNDRVVINLTTGMGATFVPDPADEALAHPTTDVASAVERVGHVLENRPELCTLDVTTMNLEGGIAGAPDCIFMNTPGTLNRMAQLIREGGVKPEIEVFNPGDILLARRMIEQGLIDPTPLFQICLGVKWSAPADAKTLIYMKELLPEGASWSAFGISRWQMDIVALSTILGGHCRVGLEDNIYLERGVFATNGQLVERASRIIADLGCEVATPDEARGILGLDALAEKRLAG
;
A
#
# COMPACT_ATOMS: atom_id res chain seq x y z
N GLU A 1 7.85 19.32 15.99
CA GLU A 1 9.15 18.63 15.78
C GLU A 1 8.93 17.46 14.84
N ARG A 2 9.95 17.05 14.06
CA ARG A 2 9.88 15.87 13.18
C ARG A 2 9.84 14.61 14.07
N ASN A 3 9.07 13.60 13.67
CA ASN A 3 9.01 12.33 14.41
C ASN A 3 10.16 11.43 13.95
N ASP A 4 11.15 11.26 14.82
CA ASP A 4 12.35 10.48 14.48
C ASP A 4 12.20 9.00 14.87
N ARG A 5 11.12 8.65 15.61
CA ARG A 5 10.92 7.31 16.18
C ARG A 5 10.33 6.30 15.21
N VAL A 6 9.62 6.76 14.19
CA VAL A 6 8.99 5.93 13.14
C VAL A 6 8.86 6.73 11.86
N VAL A 7 8.87 6.04 10.71
CA VAL A 7 8.40 6.61 9.44
C VAL A 7 6.88 6.58 9.44
N ILE A 8 6.25 7.68 9.04
CA ILE A 8 4.79 7.79 8.95
C ILE A 8 4.36 7.59 7.50
N ASN A 9 3.47 6.63 7.27
CA ASN A 9 2.79 6.36 6.01
C ASN A 9 1.29 6.62 6.17
N LEU A 10 0.73 7.63 5.50
CA LEU A 10 -0.69 7.97 5.57
C LEU A 10 -1.46 7.37 4.39
N THR A 11 -2.60 6.73 4.65
CA THR A 11 -3.43 6.18 3.57
C THR A 11 -4.04 7.28 2.69
N THR A 12 -4.19 7.02 1.40
CA THR A 12 -5.07 7.79 0.49
C THR A 12 -6.17 6.93 -0.16
N GLY A 13 -6.39 5.72 0.35
CA GLY A 13 -7.37 4.77 -0.17
C GLY A 13 -8.84 5.20 0.03
N MET A 14 -9.12 6.09 0.98
CA MET A 14 -10.47 6.62 1.22
C MET A 14 -11.03 7.42 0.03
N GLY A 15 -12.36 7.54 -0.07
CA GLY A 15 -13.02 8.28 -1.16
C GLY A 15 -12.96 7.57 -2.52
N ALA A 16 -12.86 6.24 -2.54
CA ALA A 16 -12.92 5.43 -3.76
C ALA A 16 -13.93 4.26 -3.67
N THR A 17 -14.90 4.34 -2.76
CA THR A 17 -15.94 3.32 -2.59
C THR A 17 -17.12 3.62 -3.52
N PHE A 18 -17.17 2.98 -4.67
CA PHE A 18 -18.33 3.07 -5.58
C PHE A 18 -19.27 1.89 -5.36
N VAL A 19 -20.50 2.15 -4.94
CA VAL A 19 -21.54 1.14 -4.80
C VAL A 19 -22.56 1.37 -5.93
N PRO A 20 -22.66 0.50 -6.94
CA PRO A 20 -23.65 0.65 -8.00
C PRO A 20 -25.07 0.50 -7.45
N ASP A 21 -26.03 1.24 -8.01
CA ASP A 21 -27.45 1.05 -7.71
C ASP A 21 -27.91 -0.33 -8.26
N PRO A 22 -28.50 -1.21 -7.44
CA PRO A 22 -28.92 -2.53 -7.89
C PRO A 22 -30.04 -2.53 -8.95
N ALA A 23 -30.77 -1.42 -9.12
CA ALA A 23 -31.77 -1.28 -10.17
C ALA A 23 -31.19 -0.80 -11.51
N ASP A 24 -30.08 -0.07 -11.47
CA ASP A 24 -29.35 0.43 -12.64
C ASP A 24 -27.88 0.72 -12.26
N GLU A 25 -26.97 -0.19 -12.59
CA GLU A 25 -25.55 -0.09 -12.22
C GLU A 25 -24.83 1.11 -12.86
N ALA A 26 -25.45 1.82 -13.81
CA ALA A 26 -24.94 3.09 -14.32
C ALA A 26 -25.07 4.24 -13.29
N LEU A 27 -25.89 4.07 -12.25
CA LEU A 27 -26.12 5.03 -11.19
C LEU A 27 -25.39 4.62 -9.91
N ALA A 28 -24.98 5.61 -9.13
CA ALA A 28 -24.38 5.41 -7.81
C ALA A 28 -25.48 5.23 -6.75
N HIS A 29 -25.38 4.19 -5.93
CA HIS A 29 -26.17 4.04 -4.73
C HIS A 29 -25.82 5.17 -3.72
N PRO A 30 -26.76 5.65 -2.88
CA PRO A 30 -26.50 6.75 -1.92
C PRO A 30 -25.39 6.51 -0.88
N THR A 31 -24.93 5.27 -0.72
CA THR A 31 -23.80 4.91 0.16
C THR A 31 -22.45 4.98 -0.54
N THR A 32 -22.42 5.36 -1.82
CA THR A 32 -21.18 5.62 -2.56
C THR A 32 -20.42 6.76 -1.91
N ASP A 33 -19.13 6.54 -1.68
CA ASP A 33 -18.16 7.54 -1.22
C ASP A 33 -17.00 7.61 -2.23
N VAL A 34 -17.16 8.49 -3.21
CA VAL A 34 -16.15 8.77 -4.23
C VAL A 34 -15.84 10.26 -4.19
N ALA A 35 -14.61 10.58 -3.81
CA ALA A 35 -14.11 11.94 -3.68
C ALA A 35 -13.14 12.28 -4.82
N SER A 36 -12.95 13.57 -5.06
CA SER A 36 -11.97 14.03 -6.05
C SER A 36 -10.53 13.70 -5.63
N ALA A 37 -9.62 13.64 -6.61
CA ALA A 37 -8.19 13.44 -6.34
C ALA A 37 -7.61 14.45 -5.34
N VAL A 38 -8.12 15.69 -5.32
CA VAL A 38 -7.67 16.76 -4.41
C VAL A 38 -8.12 16.49 -2.99
N GLU A 39 -9.38 16.10 -2.79
CA GLU A 39 -9.93 15.78 -1.47
C GLU A 39 -9.21 14.57 -0.86
N ARG A 40 -8.99 13.52 -1.66
CA ARG A 40 -8.34 12.27 -1.20
C ARG A 40 -6.90 12.44 -0.73
N VAL A 41 -6.18 13.43 -1.26
CA VAL A 41 -4.78 13.72 -0.85
C VAL A 41 -4.67 14.96 0.03
N GLY A 42 -5.78 15.63 0.35
CA GLY A 42 -5.77 16.91 1.07
C GLY A 42 -5.01 16.82 2.40
N HIS A 43 -5.27 15.76 3.18
CA HIS A 43 -4.56 15.53 4.45
C HIS A 43 -3.08 15.21 4.25
N VAL A 44 -2.69 14.56 3.15
CA VAL A 44 -1.28 14.31 2.81
C VAL A 44 -0.56 15.62 2.50
N LEU A 45 -1.21 16.53 1.74
CA LEU A 45 -0.63 17.82 1.40
C LEU A 45 -0.51 18.76 2.61
N GLU A 46 -1.45 18.66 3.54
CA GLU A 46 -1.44 19.41 4.81
C GLU A 46 -0.36 18.89 5.76
N ASN A 47 -0.31 17.57 5.99
CA ASN A 47 0.56 16.96 7.00
C ASN A 47 1.97 16.66 6.48
N ARG A 48 2.14 16.50 5.16
CA ARG A 48 3.40 16.19 4.46
C ARG A 48 4.19 15.05 5.12
N PRO A 49 3.57 13.85 5.25
CA PRO A 49 4.28 12.68 5.76
C PRO A 49 5.44 12.29 4.84
N GLU A 50 6.30 11.38 5.29
CA GLU A 50 7.37 10.86 4.45
C GLU A 50 6.82 9.92 3.36
N LEU A 51 5.78 9.16 3.72
CA LEU A 51 5.08 8.23 2.84
C LEU A 51 3.57 8.49 2.82
N CYS A 52 2.93 8.12 1.72
CA CYS A 52 1.50 7.87 1.67
C CYS A 52 1.18 6.67 0.77
N THR A 53 0.07 5.97 1.01
CA THR A 53 -0.36 4.90 0.09
C THR A 53 -0.97 5.50 -1.17
N LEU A 54 -0.86 4.80 -2.31
CA LEU A 54 -1.56 5.09 -3.54
C LEU A 54 -2.02 3.76 -4.18
N ASP A 55 -3.32 3.51 -4.14
CA ASP A 55 -3.87 2.22 -4.52
C ASP A 55 -4.15 2.18 -6.03
N VAL A 56 -3.24 1.59 -6.79
CA VAL A 56 -3.24 1.62 -8.27
C VAL A 56 -4.14 0.51 -8.81
N THR A 57 -5.41 0.49 -8.41
CA THR A 57 -6.35 -0.56 -8.80
C THR A 57 -7.78 -0.06 -8.99
N THR A 58 -8.50 -0.65 -9.94
CA THR A 58 -9.96 -0.65 -9.92
C THR A 58 -10.45 -2.08 -9.87
N MET A 59 -11.15 -2.45 -8.80
CA MET A 59 -11.49 -3.85 -8.52
C MET A 59 -12.80 -3.99 -7.74
N ASN A 60 -13.39 -5.19 -7.79
CA ASN A 60 -14.46 -5.56 -6.87
C ASN A 60 -13.87 -5.81 -5.48
N LEU A 61 -14.47 -5.24 -4.44
CA LEU A 61 -14.01 -5.35 -3.06
C LEU A 61 -15.16 -5.83 -2.18
N GLU A 62 -15.08 -7.10 -1.78
CA GLU A 62 -16.05 -7.70 -0.85
C GLU A 62 -15.77 -7.27 0.59
N GLY A 63 -16.81 -6.79 1.29
CA GLY A 63 -16.69 -6.21 2.63
C GLY A 63 -16.15 -4.77 2.64
N GLY A 64 -15.98 -4.16 1.47
CA GLY A 64 -15.64 -2.76 1.26
C GLY A 64 -14.38 -2.28 2.00
N ILE A 65 -14.24 -0.95 2.12
CA ILE A 65 -13.21 -0.32 2.94
C ILE A 65 -13.78 -0.11 4.34
N ALA A 66 -13.06 -0.54 5.37
CA ALA A 66 -13.46 -0.38 6.77
C ALA A 66 -14.87 -0.93 7.11
N GLY A 67 -15.28 -2.03 6.47
CA GLY A 67 -16.57 -2.68 6.73
C GLY A 67 -17.76 -2.09 5.97
N ALA A 68 -17.49 -1.32 4.91
CA ALA A 68 -18.49 -0.89 3.93
C ALA A 68 -19.14 -2.10 3.20
N PRO A 69 -20.31 -1.92 2.54
CA PRO A 69 -20.86 -2.97 1.68
C PRO A 69 -19.90 -3.32 0.54
N ASP A 70 -20.14 -4.46 -0.09
CA ASP A 70 -19.46 -4.83 -1.33
C ASP A 70 -19.51 -3.68 -2.33
N CYS A 71 -18.35 -3.32 -2.87
CA CYS A 71 -18.19 -2.14 -3.70
C CYS A 71 -17.24 -2.39 -4.86
N ILE A 72 -17.23 -1.46 -5.81
CA ILE A 72 -16.13 -1.27 -6.73
C ILE A 72 -15.18 -0.29 -6.06
N PHE A 73 -13.97 -0.74 -5.76
CA PHE A 73 -12.90 0.14 -5.34
C PHE A 73 -12.38 0.88 -6.58
N MET A 74 -12.75 2.14 -6.74
CA MET A 74 -12.68 2.85 -8.01
C MET A 74 -11.53 3.87 -8.04
N ASN A 75 -10.38 3.46 -8.57
CA ASN A 75 -9.25 4.35 -8.86
C ASN A 75 -8.99 4.39 -10.37
N THR A 76 -9.64 5.30 -11.07
CA THR A 76 -9.44 5.47 -12.52
C THR A 76 -8.03 5.99 -12.82
N PRO A 77 -7.43 5.67 -13.99
CA PRO A 77 -6.11 6.19 -14.36
C PRO A 77 -6.00 7.71 -14.32
N GLY A 78 -7.09 8.44 -14.67
CA GLY A 78 -7.12 9.90 -14.57
C GLY A 78 -7.01 10.41 -13.13
N THR A 79 -7.72 9.77 -12.19
CA THR A 79 -7.65 10.09 -10.77
C THR A 79 -6.28 9.77 -10.20
N LEU A 80 -5.75 8.57 -10.50
CA LEU A 80 -4.43 8.13 -10.09
C LEU A 80 -3.33 9.07 -10.57
N ASN A 81 -3.37 9.49 -11.83
CA ASN A 81 -2.40 10.44 -12.38
C ASN A 81 -2.44 11.78 -11.64
N ARG A 82 -3.65 12.26 -11.32
CA ARG A 82 -3.80 13.53 -10.58
C ARG A 82 -3.32 13.41 -9.14
N MET A 83 -3.64 12.31 -8.45
CA MET A 83 -3.17 12.05 -7.09
C MET A 83 -1.64 11.92 -7.05
N ALA A 84 -1.05 11.13 -7.93
CA ALA A 84 0.41 10.95 -8.03
C ALA A 84 1.12 12.28 -8.27
N GLN A 85 0.59 13.12 -9.17
CA GLN A 85 1.13 14.46 -9.41
C GLN A 85 1.10 15.32 -8.13
N LEU A 86 -0.03 15.37 -7.44
CA LEU A 86 -0.19 16.15 -6.20
C LEU A 86 0.74 15.65 -5.08
N ILE A 87 0.81 14.33 -4.89
CA ILE A 87 1.69 13.68 -3.91
C ILE A 87 3.17 14.06 -4.18
N ARG A 88 3.58 13.98 -5.45
CA ARG A 88 4.93 14.36 -5.89
C ARG A 88 5.21 15.85 -5.67
N GLU A 89 4.26 16.73 -6.03
CA GLU A 89 4.34 18.17 -5.78
C GLU A 89 4.43 18.50 -4.27
N GLY A 90 3.79 17.69 -3.43
CA GLY A 90 3.87 17.77 -1.97
C GLY A 90 5.18 17.24 -1.37
N GLY A 91 6.07 16.66 -2.19
CA GLY A 91 7.33 16.07 -1.73
C GLY A 91 7.15 14.80 -0.90
N VAL A 92 6.06 14.07 -1.11
CA VAL A 92 5.74 12.80 -0.41
C VAL A 92 5.99 11.63 -1.34
N LYS A 93 6.56 10.52 -0.83
CA LYS A 93 6.74 9.30 -1.63
C LYS A 93 5.48 8.43 -1.59
N PRO A 94 4.91 8.04 -2.74
CA PRO A 94 3.84 7.07 -2.76
C PRO A 94 4.39 5.65 -2.52
N GLU A 95 3.79 4.93 -1.58
CA GLU A 95 3.78 3.46 -1.54
C GLU A 95 2.67 2.96 -2.48
N ILE A 96 3.08 2.33 -3.57
CA ILE A 96 2.21 1.94 -4.68
C ILE A 96 1.55 0.60 -4.35
N GLU A 97 0.29 0.62 -3.92
CA GLU A 97 -0.43 -0.60 -3.59
C GLU A 97 -0.99 -1.26 -4.86
N VAL A 98 -0.60 -2.51 -5.09
CA VAL A 98 -0.99 -3.31 -6.26
C VAL A 98 -1.65 -4.60 -5.80
N PHE A 99 -2.85 -4.86 -6.32
CA PHE A 99 -3.69 -6.00 -5.93
C PHE A 99 -3.73 -7.07 -7.02
N ASN A 100 -3.37 -6.69 -8.25
CA ASN A 100 -3.34 -7.56 -9.42
C ASN A 100 -2.12 -7.26 -10.31
N PRO A 101 -1.70 -8.19 -11.19
CA PRO A 101 -0.59 -7.98 -12.12
C PRO A 101 -0.76 -6.77 -13.05
N GLY A 102 -2.00 -6.49 -13.47
CA GLY A 102 -2.31 -5.33 -14.32
C GLY A 102 -2.04 -3.98 -13.63
N ASP A 103 -2.18 -3.94 -12.31
CA ASP A 103 -1.91 -2.75 -11.49
C ASP A 103 -0.42 -2.37 -11.56
N ILE A 104 0.46 -3.38 -11.55
CA ILE A 104 1.92 -3.19 -11.72
C ILE A 104 2.20 -2.59 -13.10
N LEU A 105 1.55 -3.07 -14.15
CA LEU A 105 1.74 -2.53 -15.51
C LEU A 105 1.24 -1.08 -15.61
N LEU A 106 0.14 -0.74 -14.94
CA LEU A 106 -0.34 0.63 -14.86
C LEU A 106 0.64 1.53 -14.12
N ALA A 107 1.14 1.10 -12.96
CA ALA A 107 2.15 1.83 -12.19
C ALA A 107 3.45 2.05 -12.99
N ARG A 108 3.90 1.03 -13.75
CA ARG A 108 5.05 1.16 -14.67
C ARG A 108 4.86 2.27 -15.68
N ARG A 109 3.68 2.33 -16.31
CA ARG A 109 3.33 3.43 -17.22
C ARG A 109 3.35 4.79 -16.52
N MET A 110 2.86 4.87 -15.28
CA MET A 110 2.89 6.13 -14.50
C MET A 110 4.33 6.58 -14.18
N ILE A 111 5.23 5.63 -13.89
CA ILE A 111 6.67 5.89 -13.70
C ILE A 111 7.30 6.37 -15.02
N GLU A 112 7.02 5.71 -16.14
CA GLU A 112 7.50 6.12 -17.48
C GLU A 112 7.03 7.53 -17.87
N GLN A 113 5.83 7.92 -17.42
CA GLN A 113 5.29 9.28 -17.60
C GLN A 113 5.88 10.30 -16.61
N GLY A 114 6.76 9.87 -15.71
CA GLY A 114 7.40 10.69 -14.69
C GLY A 114 6.48 11.09 -13.55
N LEU A 115 5.25 10.55 -13.47
CA LEU A 115 4.29 10.89 -12.40
C LEU A 115 4.73 10.36 -11.03
N ILE A 116 5.51 9.27 -11.03
CA ILE A 116 6.11 8.64 -9.86
C ILE A 116 7.63 8.68 -10.04
N ASP A 117 8.35 8.95 -8.95
CA ASP A 117 9.82 8.99 -8.97
C ASP A 117 10.43 7.63 -9.37
N PRO A 118 11.62 7.63 -10.01
CA PRO A 118 12.26 6.42 -10.54
C PRO A 118 12.81 5.47 -9.47
N THR A 119 12.67 5.81 -8.17
CA THR A 119 12.92 4.91 -7.03
C THR A 119 11.58 4.54 -6.36
N PRO A 120 10.73 3.75 -7.03
CA PRO A 120 9.39 3.45 -6.54
C PRO A 120 9.43 2.48 -5.36
N LEU A 121 8.44 2.61 -4.48
CA LEU A 121 8.12 1.64 -3.44
C LEU A 121 6.79 0.97 -3.83
N PHE A 122 6.80 -0.35 -4.02
CA PHE A 122 5.61 -1.15 -4.29
C PHE A 122 5.15 -1.92 -3.06
N GLN A 123 3.84 -2.05 -2.87
CA GLN A 123 3.22 -2.93 -1.89
C GLN A 123 2.34 -3.95 -2.60
N ILE A 124 2.77 -5.21 -2.61
CA ILE A 124 1.99 -6.32 -3.18
C ILE A 124 0.95 -6.77 -2.15
N CYS A 125 -0.32 -6.52 -2.46
CA CYS A 125 -1.47 -6.73 -1.57
C CYS A 125 -2.12 -8.09 -1.88
N LEU A 126 -1.98 -9.07 -0.97
CA LEU A 126 -2.41 -10.44 -1.24
C LEU A 126 -3.56 -10.92 -0.35
N GLY A 127 -4.46 -11.71 -0.93
CA GLY A 127 -5.54 -12.39 -0.21
C GLY A 127 -6.78 -11.53 0.01
N VAL A 128 -6.82 -10.31 -0.55
CA VAL A 128 -8.06 -9.55 -0.70
C VAL A 128 -8.96 -10.31 -1.68
N LYS A 129 -10.23 -10.49 -1.33
CA LYS A 129 -11.17 -11.27 -2.14
C LYS A 129 -11.29 -10.66 -3.55
N TRP A 130 -11.35 -11.55 -4.55
CA TRP A 130 -11.38 -11.24 -5.99
C TRP A 130 -10.08 -10.67 -6.60
N SER A 131 -9.02 -10.51 -5.80
CA SER A 131 -7.69 -10.07 -6.24
C SER A 131 -6.65 -11.20 -6.14
N ALA A 132 -5.37 -10.86 -6.29
CA ALA A 132 -4.25 -11.80 -6.20
C ALA A 132 -4.31 -12.66 -4.91
N PRO A 133 -4.29 -14.00 -5.03
CA PRO A 133 -4.33 -14.87 -3.86
C PRO A 133 -3.02 -14.82 -3.06
N ALA A 134 -3.12 -15.04 -1.75
CA ALA A 134 -1.96 -15.10 -0.85
C ALA A 134 -1.27 -16.46 -0.91
N ASP A 135 -0.52 -16.69 -1.99
CA ASP A 135 0.35 -17.85 -2.18
C ASP A 135 1.71 -17.48 -2.78
N ALA A 136 2.68 -18.39 -2.63
CA ALA A 136 4.05 -18.16 -3.07
C ALA A 136 4.18 -17.98 -4.59
N LYS A 137 3.38 -18.68 -5.40
CA LYS A 137 3.47 -18.61 -6.86
C LYS A 137 3.05 -17.23 -7.35
N THR A 138 2.00 -16.69 -6.76
CA THR A 138 1.46 -15.37 -7.05
C THR A 138 2.42 -14.28 -6.63
N LEU A 139 2.99 -14.35 -5.41
CA LEU A 139 3.99 -13.39 -4.96
C LEU A 139 5.24 -13.38 -5.84
N ILE A 140 5.78 -14.55 -6.20
CA ILE A 140 6.93 -14.66 -7.10
C ILE A 140 6.59 -14.02 -8.45
N TYR A 141 5.45 -14.38 -9.04
CA TYR A 141 5.04 -13.82 -10.33
C TYR A 141 4.91 -12.29 -10.29
N MET A 142 4.23 -11.74 -9.29
CA MET A 142 4.05 -10.29 -9.16
C MET A 142 5.38 -9.57 -8.91
N LYS A 143 6.28 -10.12 -8.08
CA LYS A 143 7.64 -9.61 -7.89
C LYS A 143 8.40 -9.51 -9.22
N GLU A 144 8.34 -10.52 -10.07
CA GLU A 144 9.04 -10.53 -11.36
C GLU A 144 8.50 -9.51 -12.37
N LEU A 145 7.32 -8.93 -12.13
CA LEU A 145 6.77 -7.85 -12.96
C LEU A 145 7.24 -6.46 -12.55
N LEU A 146 7.78 -6.31 -11.33
CA LEU A 146 8.22 -5.03 -10.80
C LEU A 146 9.38 -4.46 -11.64
N PRO A 147 9.53 -3.12 -11.71
CA PRO A 147 10.70 -2.50 -12.29
C PRO A 147 11.99 -2.98 -11.61
N GLU A 148 13.06 -3.11 -12.38
CA GLU A 148 14.39 -3.37 -11.84
C GLU A 148 14.79 -2.27 -10.85
N GLY A 149 15.31 -2.67 -9.68
CA GLY A 149 15.71 -1.73 -8.63
C GLY A 149 14.57 -1.12 -7.81
N ALA A 150 13.31 -1.49 -8.06
CA ALA A 150 12.19 -1.06 -7.21
C ALA A 150 12.31 -1.65 -5.81
N SER A 151 12.10 -0.81 -4.78
CA SER A 151 11.86 -1.31 -3.42
C SER A 151 10.45 -1.90 -3.37
N TRP A 152 10.26 -3.01 -2.64
CA TRP A 152 8.96 -3.63 -2.54
C TRP A 152 8.70 -4.30 -1.20
N SER A 153 7.45 -4.28 -0.80
CA SER A 153 6.88 -4.97 0.36
C SER A 153 5.75 -5.88 -0.09
N ALA A 154 5.38 -6.85 0.74
CA ALA A 154 4.15 -7.60 0.58
C ALA A 154 3.47 -7.84 1.92
N PHE A 155 2.14 -7.97 1.90
CA PHE A 155 1.36 -8.47 3.03
C PHE A 155 0.33 -9.50 2.57
N GLY A 156 -0.09 -10.34 3.52
CA GLY A 156 -1.22 -11.24 3.36
C GLY A 156 -2.31 -10.92 4.37
N ILE A 157 -3.57 -10.90 3.93
CA ILE A 157 -4.70 -10.66 4.84
C ILE A 157 -4.87 -11.81 5.85
N SER A 158 -5.26 -11.47 7.07
CA SER A 158 -5.71 -12.39 8.10
C SER A 158 -4.71 -13.54 8.34
N ARG A 159 -5.14 -14.79 8.20
CA ARG A 159 -4.33 -15.99 8.46
C ARG A 159 -3.05 -16.08 7.63
N TRP A 160 -2.96 -15.38 6.50
CA TRP A 160 -1.80 -15.41 5.62
C TRP A 160 -0.69 -14.42 6.00
N GLN A 161 -0.94 -13.51 6.96
CA GLN A 161 -0.02 -12.43 7.31
C GLN A 161 1.40 -12.93 7.60
N MET A 162 1.54 -13.93 8.48
CA MET A 162 2.86 -14.44 8.88
C MET A 162 3.52 -15.30 7.80
N ASP A 163 2.74 -15.98 6.95
CA ASP A 163 3.26 -16.75 5.81
C ASP A 163 3.87 -15.80 4.77
N ILE A 164 3.20 -14.68 4.49
CA ILE A 164 3.70 -13.67 3.56
C ILE A 164 4.91 -12.92 4.13
N VAL A 165 4.98 -12.66 5.44
CA VAL A 165 6.20 -12.11 6.08
C VAL A 165 7.42 -12.99 5.79
N ALA A 166 7.30 -14.31 5.99
CA ALA A 166 8.40 -15.24 5.73
C ALA A 166 8.75 -15.27 4.24
N LEU A 167 7.76 -15.37 3.36
CA LEU A 167 7.97 -15.43 1.92
C LEU A 167 8.59 -14.14 1.37
N SER A 168 8.12 -12.96 1.79
CA SER A 168 8.68 -11.69 1.31
C SER A 168 10.12 -11.51 1.76
N THR A 169 10.44 -11.91 3.00
CA THR A 169 11.81 -11.90 3.54
C THR A 169 12.74 -12.80 2.72
N ILE A 170 12.34 -14.05 2.45
CA ILE A 170 13.14 -14.99 1.63
C ILE A 170 13.35 -14.48 0.20
N LEU A 171 12.38 -13.79 -0.36
CA LEU A 171 12.44 -13.26 -1.73
C LEU A 171 13.15 -11.90 -1.82
N GLY A 172 13.68 -11.37 -0.71
CA GLY A 172 14.43 -10.12 -0.66
C GLY A 172 13.57 -8.85 -0.69
N GLY A 173 12.31 -8.96 -0.25
CA GLY A 173 11.40 -7.82 -0.06
C GLY A 173 11.24 -7.44 1.40
N HIS A 174 10.47 -6.37 1.62
CA HIS A 174 10.00 -5.98 2.94
C HIS A 174 8.69 -6.70 3.30
N CYS A 175 8.19 -6.51 4.53
CA CYS A 175 6.92 -7.06 4.96
C CYS A 175 6.08 -6.04 5.69
N ARG A 176 4.76 -6.23 5.68
CA ARG A 176 3.80 -5.45 6.46
C ARG A 176 2.98 -6.37 7.36
N VAL A 177 2.79 -5.93 8.61
CA VAL A 177 1.90 -6.54 9.59
C VAL A 177 1.12 -5.46 10.34
N GLY A 178 0.00 -5.86 10.91
CA GLY A 178 -0.85 -4.98 11.71
C GLY A 178 -2.26 -5.50 11.84
N LEU A 179 -3.02 -4.87 12.75
CA LEU A 179 -4.43 -5.17 12.98
C LEU A 179 -5.33 -4.77 11.82
N GLU A 180 -4.87 -3.86 10.95
CA GLU A 180 -5.53 -3.53 9.68
C GLU A 180 -5.69 -4.78 8.80
N ASP A 181 -4.64 -5.60 8.73
CA ASP A 181 -4.63 -6.77 7.86
C ASP A 181 -5.08 -8.04 8.61
N ASN A 182 -4.82 -8.13 9.92
CA ASN A 182 -5.10 -9.33 10.71
C ASN A 182 -5.37 -9.03 12.19
N ILE A 183 -6.55 -9.38 12.68
CA ILE A 183 -6.93 -9.18 14.09
C ILE A 183 -6.45 -10.28 15.05
N TYR A 184 -5.90 -11.39 14.55
CA TYR A 184 -5.58 -12.58 15.36
C TYR A 184 -4.08 -12.81 15.50
N LEU A 185 -3.61 -13.12 16.71
CA LEU A 185 -2.27 -13.63 16.95
C LEU A 185 -2.18 -15.09 16.55
N GLU A 186 -3.19 -15.87 16.91
CA GLU A 186 -3.40 -17.26 16.52
C GLU A 186 -4.91 -17.55 16.48
N ARG A 187 -5.30 -18.75 16.07
CA ARG A 187 -6.72 -19.10 15.91
C ARG A 187 -7.49 -18.85 17.20
N GLY A 188 -8.38 -17.86 17.18
CA GLY A 188 -9.25 -17.51 18.30
C GLY A 188 -8.62 -16.60 19.36
N VAL A 189 -7.37 -16.15 19.17
CA VAL A 189 -6.68 -15.24 20.10
C VAL A 189 -6.42 -13.92 19.41
N PHE A 190 -7.02 -12.83 19.89
CA PHE A 190 -6.81 -11.49 19.32
C PHE A 190 -5.38 -10.99 19.57
N ALA A 191 -4.86 -10.22 18.63
CA ALA A 191 -3.54 -9.60 18.73
C ALA A 191 -3.62 -8.12 19.14
N THR A 192 -2.49 -7.60 19.57
CA THR A 192 -2.12 -6.19 19.49
C THR A 192 -1.14 -5.99 18.34
N ASN A 193 -1.02 -4.77 17.80
CA ASN A 193 -0.01 -4.45 16.77
C ASN A 193 1.40 -4.85 17.23
N GLY A 194 1.76 -4.58 18.49
CA GLY A 194 3.07 -4.91 19.04
C GLY A 194 3.37 -6.42 19.01
N GLN A 195 2.37 -7.27 19.30
CA GLN A 195 2.54 -8.73 19.24
C GLN A 195 2.72 -9.23 17.80
N LEU A 196 2.03 -8.63 16.82
CA LEU A 196 2.22 -8.98 15.41
C LEU A 196 3.61 -8.56 14.92
N VAL A 197 4.07 -7.36 15.29
CA VAL A 197 5.42 -6.89 15.00
C VAL A 197 6.46 -7.81 15.64
N GLU A 198 6.35 -8.14 16.92
CA GLU A 198 7.27 -9.04 17.61
C GLU A 198 7.33 -10.42 16.94
N ARG A 199 6.18 -10.96 16.51
CA ARG A 199 6.12 -12.22 15.78
C ARG A 199 6.82 -12.13 14.42
N ALA A 200 6.58 -11.06 13.65
CA ALA A 200 7.23 -10.84 12.37
C ALA A 200 8.75 -10.67 12.54
N SER A 201 9.19 -9.88 13.52
CA SER A 201 10.61 -9.67 13.82
C SER A 201 11.32 -10.97 14.19
N ARG A 202 10.68 -11.87 14.94
CA ARG A 202 11.22 -13.21 15.20
C ARG A 202 11.40 -14.03 13.93
N ILE A 203 10.39 -14.07 13.06
CA ILE A 203 10.47 -14.79 11.77
C ILE A 203 11.65 -14.26 10.94
N ILE A 204 11.79 -12.93 10.83
CA ILE A 204 12.87 -12.28 10.09
C ILE A 204 14.25 -12.65 10.66
N ALA A 205 14.38 -12.61 11.99
CA ALA A 205 15.62 -12.98 12.68
C ALA A 205 15.97 -14.47 12.51
N ASP A 206 14.98 -15.36 12.61
CA ASP A 206 15.17 -16.81 12.43
C ASP A 206 15.59 -17.16 10.98
N LEU A 207 15.24 -16.32 10.00
CA LEU A 207 15.68 -16.41 8.61
C LEU A 207 17.08 -15.78 8.36
N GLY A 208 17.71 -15.21 9.39
CA GLY A 208 19.04 -14.60 9.31
C GLY A 208 19.06 -13.14 8.84
N CYS A 209 17.92 -12.46 8.88
CA CYS A 209 17.80 -11.04 8.53
C CYS A 209 17.60 -10.17 9.78
N GLU A 210 17.72 -8.84 9.62
CA GLU A 210 17.49 -7.87 10.68
C GLU A 210 16.37 -6.89 10.28
N VAL A 211 15.61 -6.41 11.28
CA VAL A 211 14.56 -5.42 11.07
C VAL A 211 15.17 -4.03 11.06
N ALA A 212 14.97 -3.28 9.98
CA ALA A 212 15.48 -1.92 9.85
C ALA A 212 14.92 -0.98 10.92
N THR A 213 15.79 -0.15 11.47
CA THR A 213 15.43 1.05 12.23
C THR A 213 14.73 2.07 11.32
N PRO A 214 14.02 3.07 11.88
CA PRO A 214 13.41 4.14 11.09
C PRO A 214 14.40 4.88 10.18
N ASP A 215 15.62 5.11 10.64
CA ASP A 215 16.64 5.83 9.87
C ASP A 215 17.22 4.97 8.75
N GLU A 216 17.45 3.67 9.00
CA GLU A 216 17.82 2.73 7.93
C GLU A 216 16.69 2.63 6.88
N ALA A 217 15.43 2.58 7.31
CA ALA A 217 14.29 2.57 6.40
C ALA A 217 14.25 3.84 5.54
N ARG A 218 14.53 5.02 6.10
CA ARG A 218 14.64 6.27 5.33
C ARG A 218 15.74 6.20 4.27
N GLY A 219 16.91 5.65 4.63
CA GLY A 219 18.01 5.45 3.70
C GLY A 219 17.67 4.47 2.57
N ILE A 220 17.13 3.30 2.92
CA ILE A 220 16.73 2.24 1.97
C ILE A 220 15.68 2.78 0.99
N LEU A 221 14.68 3.48 1.50
CA LEU A 221 13.56 3.99 0.71
C LEU A 221 13.86 5.33 0.03
N GLY A 222 15.02 5.95 0.27
CA GLY A 222 15.40 7.24 -0.32
C GLY A 222 14.51 8.41 0.13
N LEU A 223 14.06 8.41 1.39
CA LEU A 223 13.17 9.45 1.93
C LEU A 223 13.92 10.74 2.29
N ASP A 224 15.22 10.66 2.63
CA ASP A 224 16.02 11.83 2.98
C ASP A 224 16.22 12.79 1.81
N ALA A 225 16.42 12.24 0.59
CA ALA A 225 16.52 13.04 -0.63
C ALA A 225 15.22 13.83 -0.93
N LEU A 226 14.06 13.30 -0.53
CA LEU A 226 12.79 14.01 -0.65
C LEU A 226 12.63 15.09 0.42
N ALA A 227 13.09 14.82 1.65
CA ALA A 227 13.13 15.82 2.70
C ALA A 227 14.01 17.03 2.33
N GLU A 228 15.16 16.79 1.67
CA GLU A 228 16.03 17.84 1.13
C GLU A 228 15.33 18.66 0.04
N LYS A 229 14.68 18.02 -0.93
CA LYS A 229 13.89 18.71 -1.97
C LYS A 229 12.80 19.60 -1.36
N ARG A 230 12.15 19.14 -0.29
CA ARG A 230 11.11 19.91 0.43
C ARG A 230 11.66 21.15 1.12
N LEU A 231 12.91 21.12 1.60
CA LEU A 231 13.54 22.30 2.23
C LEU A 231 14.03 23.33 1.21
N ALA A 232 14.21 22.93 -0.05
CA ALA A 232 14.74 23.77 -1.12
C ALA A 232 13.66 24.52 -1.93
N GLY A 233 12.38 24.22 -1.74
CA GLY A 233 11.23 24.85 -2.43
C GLY A 233 10.34 25.64 -1.49
#